data_AF-A0A9Q9BNF4-F1
#
_entry.id   AF-A0A9Q9BNF4-F1
#
_cell.length_a   1.000
_cell.length_b   1.000
_cell.length_c   1.000
_cell.angle_alpha   90.00
_cell.angle_beta   90.00
_cell.angle_gamma   90.00
#
_symmetry.space_group_name_H-M   'P 1'
#
loop_
_entity.id
_entity.type
_entity.pdbx_description
1 polymer ?
#
loop_
_entity_poly.entity_id
_entity_poly.type
_entity_poly.pdbx_seq_one_letter_code
_entity_poly.pdbx_strand_id
1 'polypeptide(L)'
;MEKYKVTKLPLNLQFFADENPDDKSTDNDKNNDEPVTLTQEELNKKIESESDKRLAKVLAKKQAEWEASLDEKVEAKLKEDKRLSKLSEADRKEELLSQKEKDLARREAEIARTQVKADVISALSERKLPTQLAEFITLEDNEQALEQIKTLNTVIDDIKREAVKEATRQSVPGAGATVFNGQTASGKSFVELGNENRIIK
;
A
#
# COMPACT_ATOMS: atom_id res chain seq x y z
N MET A 1 60.29 -18.40 41.90
CA MET A 1 60.51 -16.95 41.91
C MET A 1 60.92 -16.53 40.51
N GLU A 2 59.96 -16.11 39.69
CA GLU A 2 60.19 -15.82 38.27
C GLU A 2 60.35 -14.31 38.10
N LYS A 3 61.45 -13.89 37.46
CA LYS A 3 61.91 -12.51 37.38
C LYS A 3 61.13 -11.75 36.30
N TYR A 4 60.48 -10.65 36.66
CA TYR A 4 59.84 -9.75 35.69
C TYR A 4 60.91 -8.95 34.93
N LYS A 5 60.96 -9.09 33.61
CA LYS A 5 61.74 -8.22 32.71
C LYS A 5 60.94 -6.95 32.44
N VAL A 6 61.47 -5.80 32.87
CA VAL A 6 60.92 -4.47 32.50
C VAL A 6 61.37 -4.13 31.09
N THR A 7 60.45 -4.12 30.14
CA THR A 7 60.68 -3.61 28.78
C THR A 7 60.53 -2.09 28.77
N LYS A 8 61.65 -1.34 28.64
CA LYS A 8 61.62 0.09 28.33
C LYS A 8 61.15 0.28 26.87
N LEU A 9 59.96 0.83 26.67
CA LEU A 9 59.56 1.33 25.36
C LEU A 9 60.29 2.66 25.07
N PRO A 10 60.90 2.84 23.88
CA PRO A 10 61.42 4.14 23.48
C PRO A 10 60.26 5.09 23.16
N LEU A 11 60.16 6.19 23.91
CA LEU A 11 59.16 7.24 23.69
C LEU A 11 59.70 8.22 22.64
N ASN A 12 59.13 8.21 21.43
CA ASN A 12 59.48 9.17 20.38
C ASN A 12 58.76 10.51 20.64
N LEU A 13 59.46 11.44 21.29
CA LEU A 13 58.96 12.77 21.62
C LEU A 13 58.80 13.71 20.40
N GLN A 14 59.24 13.29 19.22
CA GLN A 14 59.16 14.11 18.00
C GLN A 14 57.74 14.24 17.43
N PHE A 15 56.76 13.45 17.91
CA PHE A 15 55.36 13.62 17.52
C PHE A 15 54.64 14.77 18.25
N PHE A 16 55.29 15.41 19.24
CA PHE A 16 54.72 16.56 19.98
C PHE A 16 55.34 17.91 19.60
N ALA A 17 56.40 17.91 18.78
CA ALA A 17 56.93 19.13 18.19
C ALA A 17 56.33 19.26 16.79
N ASP A 18 55.20 19.95 16.70
CA ASP A 18 54.60 20.36 15.43
C ASP A 18 55.63 21.21 14.67
N GLU A 19 55.99 20.75 13.49
CA GLU A 19 57.05 21.29 12.63
C GLU A 19 56.48 22.52 11.90
N ASN A 20 56.86 23.72 12.34
CA ASN A 20 56.67 24.93 11.53
C ASN A 20 58.00 25.23 10.80
N PRO A 21 58.03 25.23 9.45
CA PRO A 21 59.26 25.08 8.67
C PRO A 21 59.85 26.42 8.22
N ASP A 22 60.03 27.37 9.14
CA ASP A 22 60.73 28.62 8.84
C ASP A 22 61.30 29.18 10.14
N ASP A 23 62.57 28.89 10.42
CA ASP A 23 63.59 29.87 10.80
C ASP A 23 64.89 29.16 11.19
N LYS A 24 65.92 29.29 10.33
CA LYS A 24 67.29 28.95 10.69
C LYS A 24 67.95 30.23 11.20
N SER A 25 68.33 30.25 12.47
CA SER A 25 69.42 31.12 12.92
C SER A 25 70.14 30.54 14.13
N THR A 26 71.35 30.04 13.87
CA THR A 26 72.48 30.13 14.78
C THR A 26 72.93 31.58 14.86
N ASP A 27 72.89 32.23 16.03
CA ASP A 27 74.00 33.10 16.44
C ASP A 27 74.04 33.31 17.96
N ASN A 28 75.26 33.48 18.43
CA ASN A 28 75.74 33.71 19.78
C ASN A 28 75.23 35.03 20.38
N ASP A 29 75.01 34.97 21.69
CA ASP A 29 75.51 35.89 22.73
C ASP A 29 75.73 37.37 22.33
N LYS A 30 74.88 38.23 22.89
CA LYS A 30 75.30 39.40 23.67
C LYS A 30 74.13 39.96 24.47
N ASN A 31 74.11 39.59 25.74
CA ASN A 31 73.36 40.27 26.78
C ASN A 31 73.78 41.74 26.85
N ASN A 32 72.83 42.65 26.64
CA ASN A 32 72.89 44.03 27.10
C ASN A 32 71.48 44.41 27.54
N ASP A 33 71.08 43.89 28.70
CA ASP A 33 69.93 44.41 29.43
C ASP A 33 70.49 45.13 30.66
N GLU A 34 70.56 46.46 30.57
CA GLU A 34 70.66 47.32 31.74
C GLU A 34 69.49 46.95 32.69
N PRO A 35 69.76 46.70 33.98
CA PRO A 35 68.71 46.29 34.91
C PRO A 35 67.79 47.48 35.18
N VAL A 36 66.62 47.49 34.54
CA VAL A 36 65.50 48.34 34.96
C VAL A 36 65.05 47.85 36.33
N THR A 37 65.48 48.52 37.38
CA THR A 37 65.04 48.26 38.75
C THR A 37 63.61 48.80 38.95
N LEU A 38 62.60 48.06 38.46
CA LEU A 38 61.23 48.25 38.92
C LEU A 38 61.10 47.62 40.31
N THR A 39 60.50 48.33 41.27
CA THR A 39 60.15 47.75 42.57
C THR A 39 59.14 46.62 42.39
N GLN A 40 59.23 45.58 43.21
CA GLN A 40 58.43 44.34 43.12
C GLN A 40 56.91 44.59 42.98
N GLU A 41 56.40 45.69 43.55
CA GLU A 41 55.00 46.08 43.48
C GLU A 41 54.56 46.58 42.10
N GLU A 42 55.40 47.36 41.40
CA GLU A 42 55.06 47.87 40.06
C GLU A 42 55.08 46.75 39.00
N LEU A 43 55.96 45.77 39.18
CA LEU A 43 56.02 44.59 38.32
C LEU A 43 54.76 43.71 38.50
N ASN A 44 54.34 43.47 39.74
CA ASN A 44 53.13 42.71 40.04
C ASN A 44 51.88 43.39 39.49
N LYS A 45 51.76 44.72 39.64
CA LYS A 45 50.63 45.50 39.10
C LYS A 45 50.52 45.42 37.58
N LYS A 46 51.66 45.39 36.88
CA LYS A 46 51.70 45.29 35.43
C LYS A 46 51.37 43.88 34.94
N ILE A 47 51.79 42.85 35.68
CA ILE A 47 51.43 41.45 35.44
C ILE A 47 49.94 41.23 35.65
N GLU A 48 49.36 41.75 36.73
CA GLU A 48 47.90 41.68 37.00
C GLU A 48 47.10 42.36 35.89
N SER A 49 47.49 43.57 35.47
CA SER A 49 46.83 44.29 34.37
C SER A 49 46.89 43.56 33.03
N GLU A 50 48.03 42.95 32.70
CA GLU A 50 48.18 42.11 31.49
C GLU A 50 47.34 40.82 31.60
N SER A 51 47.26 40.23 32.79
CA SER A 51 46.50 39.02 33.06
C SER A 51 44.99 39.27 32.93
N ASP A 52 44.49 40.35 33.51
CA ASP A 52 43.07 40.75 33.44
C ASP A 52 42.65 41.04 31.99
N LYS A 53 43.51 41.72 31.21
CA LYS A 53 43.25 41.96 29.78
C LYS A 53 43.17 40.66 28.98
N ARG A 54 44.06 39.70 29.27
CA ARG A 54 44.02 38.36 28.64
C ARG A 54 42.77 37.59 29.06
N LEU A 55 42.41 37.64 30.34
CA LEU A 55 41.22 36.96 30.86
C LEU A 55 39.94 37.54 30.25
N ALA A 56 39.82 38.87 30.16
CA ALA A 56 38.69 39.54 29.53
C ALA A 56 38.56 39.21 28.04
N LYS A 57 39.67 39.13 27.30
CA LYS A 57 39.66 38.67 25.89
C LYS A 57 39.20 37.22 25.76
N VAL A 58 39.66 36.32 26.64
CA VAL A 58 39.24 34.91 26.63
C VAL A 58 37.76 34.79 26.98
N LEU A 59 37.27 35.51 27.99
CA LEU A 59 35.86 35.55 28.37
C LEU A 59 34.98 36.07 27.24
N ALA A 60 35.35 37.19 26.63
CA ALA A 60 34.62 37.75 25.49
C ALA A 60 34.57 36.79 24.31
N LYS A 61 35.70 36.13 23.99
CA LYS A 61 35.74 35.12 22.93
C LYS A 61 34.85 33.93 23.23
N LYS A 62 34.90 33.42 24.47
CA LYS A 62 34.08 32.27 24.89
C LYS A 62 32.60 32.60 24.92
N GLN A 63 32.25 33.83 25.27
CA GLN A 63 30.87 34.31 25.28
C GLN A 63 30.34 34.48 23.85
N ALA A 64 31.13 35.02 22.94
CA ALA A 64 30.80 35.09 21.51
C ALA A 64 30.65 33.70 20.88
N GLU A 65 31.53 32.74 21.21
CA GLU A 65 31.40 31.34 20.77
C GLU A 65 30.11 30.70 21.32
N TRP A 66 29.73 31.05 22.55
CA TRP A 66 28.52 30.52 23.17
C TRP A 66 27.24 31.10 22.58
N GLU A 67 27.20 32.41 22.34
CA GLU A 67 26.11 33.09 21.63
C GLU A 67 25.96 32.52 20.20
N ALA A 68 27.07 32.39 19.45
CA ALA A 68 27.02 31.81 18.11
C ALA A 68 26.48 30.36 18.12
N SER A 69 26.87 29.54 19.10
CA SER A 69 26.35 28.18 19.23
C SER A 69 24.88 28.12 19.64
N LEU A 70 24.40 29.11 20.41
CA LEU A 70 22.99 29.23 20.76
C LEU A 70 22.15 29.65 19.56
N ASP A 71 22.61 30.65 18.80
CA ASP A 71 21.93 31.12 17.60
C ASP A 71 21.83 30.01 16.55
N GLU A 72 22.91 29.26 16.31
CA GLU A 72 22.91 28.12 15.39
C GLU A 72 21.91 27.04 15.83
N LYS A 73 21.82 26.74 17.14
CA LYS A 73 20.84 25.78 17.67
C LYS A 73 19.41 26.27 17.51
N VAL A 74 19.17 27.57 17.73
CA VAL A 74 17.85 28.18 17.58
C VAL A 74 17.43 28.16 16.12
N GLU A 75 18.31 28.51 15.18
CA GLU A 75 18.03 28.44 13.75
C GLU A 75 17.81 27.00 13.27
N ALA A 76 18.64 26.06 13.71
CA ALA A 76 18.48 24.64 13.39
C ALA A 76 17.14 24.09 13.90
N LYS A 77 16.75 24.45 15.13
CA LYS A 77 15.44 24.09 15.70
C LYS A 77 14.28 24.70 14.93
N LEU A 78 14.36 25.98 14.59
CA LEU A 78 13.33 26.66 13.77
C LEU A 78 13.22 26.05 12.37
N LYS A 79 14.35 25.66 11.76
CA LYS A 79 14.37 25.03 10.43
C LYS A 79 13.81 23.61 10.48
N GLU A 80 14.15 22.84 11.50
CA GLU A 80 13.61 21.51 11.71
C GLU A 80 12.12 21.56 12.04
N ASP A 81 11.67 22.44 12.94
CA ASP A 81 10.25 22.60 13.26
C ASP A 81 9.44 23.07 12.05
N LYS A 82 9.97 23.99 11.23
CA LYS A 82 9.34 24.39 9.96
C LYS A 82 9.27 23.24 8.97
N ARG A 83 10.33 22.42 8.87
CA ARG A 83 10.37 21.23 8.01
C ARG A 83 9.36 20.21 8.51
N LEU A 84 9.34 19.92 9.81
CA LEU A 84 8.47 18.95 10.45
C LEU A 84 7.00 19.37 10.38
N SER A 85 6.71 20.66 10.56
CA SER A 85 5.34 21.19 10.49
C SER A 85 4.83 21.23 9.04
N LYS A 86 5.67 21.65 8.07
CA LYS A 86 5.31 21.58 6.64
C LYS A 86 5.12 20.15 6.18
N LEU A 87 5.97 19.23 6.61
CA LEU A 87 5.87 17.80 6.27
C LEU A 87 4.64 17.20 6.94
N SER A 88 4.40 17.43 8.23
CA SER A 88 3.22 16.93 8.94
C SER A 88 1.89 17.49 8.38
N GLU A 89 1.84 18.74 7.93
CA GLU A 89 0.64 19.30 7.30
C GLU A 89 0.45 18.81 5.86
N ALA A 90 1.53 18.67 5.08
CA ALA A 90 1.48 18.12 3.74
C ALA A 90 1.09 16.63 3.76
N ASP A 91 1.74 15.84 4.60
CA ASP A 91 1.48 14.40 4.78
C ASP A 91 0.04 14.16 5.24
N ARG A 92 -0.49 14.96 6.19
CA ARG A 92 -1.90 14.87 6.58
C ARG A 92 -2.85 15.21 5.45
N LYS A 93 -2.54 16.22 4.64
CA LYS A 93 -3.37 16.58 3.48
C LYS A 93 -3.35 15.48 2.42
N GLU A 94 -2.18 14.89 2.18
CA GLU A 94 -2.02 13.80 1.23
C GLU A 94 -2.71 12.52 1.70
N GLU A 95 -2.61 12.17 2.99
CA GLU A 95 -3.36 11.06 3.59
C GLU A 95 -4.88 11.29 3.47
N LEU A 96 -5.36 12.51 3.78
CA LEU A 96 -6.78 12.85 3.65
C LEU A 96 -7.26 12.81 2.20
N LEU A 97 -6.44 13.28 1.25
CA LEU A 97 -6.74 13.19 -0.18
C LEU A 97 -6.75 11.73 -0.65
N SER A 98 -5.73 10.95 -0.29
CA SER A 98 -5.65 9.53 -0.62
C SER A 98 -6.82 8.73 -0.03
N GLN A 99 -7.23 9.00 1.22
CA GLN A 99 -8.40 8.38 1.80
C GLN A 99 -9.68 8.77 1.04
N LYS A 100 -9.84 10.05 0.68
CA LYS A 100 -10.98 10.49 -0.12
C LYS A 100 -11.01 9.85 -1.51
N GLU A 101 -9.87 9.73 -2.17
CA GLU A 101 -9.75 9.06 -3.46
C GLU A 101 -10.11 7.57 -3.35
N LYS A 102 -9.62 6.88 -2.31
CA LYS A 102 -9.99 5.48 -2.06
C LYS A 102 -11.48 5.32 -1.78
N ASP A 103 -12.07 6.23 -1.01
CA ASP A 103 -13.50 6.21 -0.73
C ASP A 103 -14.35 6.50 -1.97
N LEU A 104 -13.91 7.43 -2.82
CA LEU A 104 -14.52 7.71 -4.12
C LEU A 104 -14.42 6.49 -5.03
N ALA A 105 -13.22 5.92 -5.21
CA ALA A 105 -13.01 4.75 -6.04
C ALA A 105 -13.84 3.54 -5.58
N ARG A 106 -13.95 3.32 -4.26
CA ARG A 106 -14.82 2.28 -3.70
C ARG A 106 -16.28 2.52 -4.05
N ARG A 107 -16.76 3.76 -3.90
CA ARG A 107 -18.15 4.12 -4.26
C ARG A 107 -18.40 3.97 -5.76
N GLU A 108 -17.47 4.40 -6.60
CA GLU A 108 -17.57 4.25 -8.05
C GLU A 108 -17.60 2.78 -8.45
N ALA A 109 -16.75 1.94 -7.87
CA ALA A 109 -16.76 0.51 -8.11
C ALA A 109 -18.07 -0.16 -7.65
N GLU A 110 -18.63 0.25 -6.51
CA GLU A 110 -19.92 -0.26 -6.02
C GLU A 110 -21.08 0.18 -6.93
N ILE A 111 -21.09 1.43 -7.38
CA ILE A 111 -22.08 1.94 -8.33
C ILE A 111 -21.96 1.21 -9.67
N ALA A 112 -20.75 1.07 -10.20
CA ALA A 112 -20.51 0.33 -11.44
C ALA A 112 -21.01 -1.12 -11.33
N ARG A 113 -20.70 -1.80 -10.22
CA ARG A 113 -21.16 -3.18 -9.98
C ARG A 113 -22.68 -3.28 -9.87
N THR A 114 -23.33 -2.34 -9.19
CA THR A 114 -24.79 -2.32 -9.05
C THR A 114 -25.48 -2.00 -10.37
N GLN A 115 -24.91 -1.11 -11.18
CA GLN A 115 -25.39 -0.83 -12.54
C GLN A 115 -25.28 -2.07 -13.44
N VAL A 116 -24.11 -2.71 -13.51
CA VAL A 116 -23.94 -3.93 -14.31
C VAL A 116 -24.89 -5.03 -13.83
N LYS A 117 -25.07 -5.17 -12.51
CA LYS A 117 -26.05 -6.11 -11.95
C LYS A 117 -27.48 -5.81 -12.41
N ALA A 118 -27.89 -4.54 -12.43
CA ALA A 118 -29.21 -4.14 -12.89
C ALA A 118 -29.40 -4.47 -14.38
N ASP A 119 -28.40 -4.19 -15.22
CA ASP A 119 -28.43 -4.51 -16.65
C ASP A 119 -28.53 -6.02 -16.89
N VAL A 120 -27.76 -6.82 -16.15
CA VAL A 120 -27.79 -8.30 -16.19
C VAL A 120 -29.15 -8.83 -15.76
N ILE A 121 -29.74 -8.29 -14.69
CA ILE A 121 -31.09 -8.66 -14.22
C ILE A 121 -32.14 -8.32 -15.30
N SER A 122 -32.03 -7.16 -15.94
CA SER A 122 -32.92 -6.77 -17.04
C SER A 122 -32.81 -7.76 -18.20
N ALA A 123 -31.58 -8.08 -18.64
CA ALA A 123 -31.33 -9.02 -19.72
C ALA A 123 -31.84 -10.45 -19.42
N LEU A 124 -31.74 -10.90 -18.16
CA LEU A 124 -32.32 -12.17 -17.72
C LEU A 124 -33.86 -12.14 -17.75
N SER A 125 -34.45 -11.06 -17.26
CA SER A 125 -35.91 -10.87 -17.21
C SER A 125 -36.53 -10.84 -18.62
N GLU A 126 -35.91 -10.11 -19.55
CA GLU A 126 -36.33 -10.06 -20.97
C GLU A 126 -36.36 -11.45 -21.61
N ARG A 127 -35.42 -12.32 -21.23
CA ARG A 127 -35.34 -13.70 -21.71
C ARG A 127 -36.15 -14.70 -20.88
N LYS A 128 -36.95 -14.21 -19.92
CA LYS A 128 -37.79 -15.00 -19.00
C LYS A 128 -36.98 -16.02 -18.19
N LEU A 129 -35.74 -15.67 -17.86
CA LEU A 129 -34.88 -16.47 -17.00
C LEU A 129 -34.98 -16.02 -15.54
N PRO A 130 -34.78 -16.93 -14.57
CA PRO A 130 -34.74 -16.57 -13.16
C PRO A 130 -33.67 -15.51 -12.85
N THR A 131 -34.04 -14.46 -12.14
CA THR A 131 -33.11 -13.38 -11.72
C THR A 131 -32.05 -13.86 -10.72
N GLN A 132 -32.29 -14.98 -10.05
CA GLN A 132 -31.30 -15.67 -9.20
C GLN A 132 -30.04 -16.05 -9.98
N LEU A 133 -30.13 -16.23 -11.30
CA LEU A 133 -28.98 -16.53 -12.15
C LEU A 133 -27.98 -15.37 -12.22
N ALA A 134 -28.40 -14.14 -11.90
CA ALA A 134 -27.51 -12.98 -11.84
C ALA A 134 -26.37 -13.13 -10.81
N GLU A 135 -26.52 -14.00 -9.80
CA GLU A 135 -25.47 -14.28 -8.80
C GLU A 135 -24.37 -15.20 -9.34
N PHE A 136 -24.66 -15.96 -10.39
CA PHE A 136 -23.73 -16.89 -11.02
C PHE A 136 -23.05 -16.32 -12.27
N ILE A 137 -23.47 -15.13 -12.70
CA ILE A 137 -22.95 -14.42 -13.87
C ILE A 137 -21.86 -13.45 -13.43
N THR A 138 -20.77 -13.38 -14.19
CA THR A 138 -19.67 -12.46 -13.90
C THR A 138 -20.15 -11.02 -14.14
N LEU A 139 -20.23 -10.22 -13.06
CA LEU A 139 -20.73 -8.83 -13.10
C LEU A 139 -19.63 -7.80 -13.41
N GLU A 140 -18.44 -8.24 -13.79
CA GLU A 140 -17.27 -7.40 -14.04
C GLU A 140 -17.27 -6.85 -15.47
N ASP A 141 -17.86 -7.60 -16.41
CA ASP A 141 -17.99 -7.24 -17.82
C ASP A 141 -19.38 -7.59 -18.34
N ASN A 142 -20.07 -6.59 -18.88
CA ASN A 142 -21.42 -6.72 -19.42
C ASN A 142 -21.45 -7.65 -20.66
N GLU A 143 -20.42 -7.61 -21.52
CA GLU A 143 -20.39 -8.44 -22.73
C GLU A 143 -20.26 -9.92 -22.40
N GLN A 144 -19.34 -10.25 -21.47
CA GLN A 144 -19.18 -11.62 -20.98
C GLN A 144 -20.43 -12.11 -20.27
N ALA A 145 -21.08 -11.25 -19.49
CA ALA A 145 -22.35 -11.58 -18.84
C ALA A 145 -23.43 -11.95 -19.86
N LEU A 146 -23.56 -11.19 -20.95
CA LEU A 146 -24.53 -11.48 -22.01
C LEU A 146 -24.25 -12.81 -22.74
N GLU A 147 -22.98 -13.16 -22.97
CA GLU A 147 -22.58 -14.45 -23.55
C GLU A 147 -22.88 -15.63 -22.61
N GLN A 148 -22.63 -15.47 -21.30
CA GLN A 148 -23.02 -16.45 -20.29
C GLN A 148 -24.54 -16.63 -20.23
N ILE A 149 -25.31 -15.54 -20.32
CA ILE A 149 -26.77 -15.62 -20.38
C ILE A 149 -27.22 -16.36 -21.65
N LYS A 150 -26.60 -16.11 -22.82
CA LYS A 150 -26.95 -16.82 -24.08
C LYS A 150 -26.70 -18.32 -23.96
N THR A 151 -25.52 -18.72 -23.50
CA THR A 151 -25.16 -20.13 -23.32
C THR A 151 -26.07 -20.83 -22.30
N LEU A 152 -26.42 -20.16 -21.21
CA LEU A 152 -27.36 -20.69 -20.24
C LEU A 152 -28.78 -20.86 -20.82
N ASN A 153 -29.25 -19.91 -21.63
CA ASN A 153 -30.54 -20.05 -22.33
C ASN A 153 -30.57 -21.30 -23.20
N THR A 154 -29.52 -21.53 -24.01
CA THR A 154 -29.46 -22.71 -24.88
C THR A 154 -29.49 -24.02 -24.10
N VAL A 155 -28.74 -24.11 -23.00
CA VAL A 155 -28.71 -25.31 -22.15
C VAL A 155 -30.09 -25.55 -21.52
N ILE A 156 -30.74 -24.50 -21.02
CA ILE A 156 -32.08 -24.60 -20.43
C ILE A 156 -33.11 -25.03 -21.49
N ASP A 157 -33.05 -24.48 -22.69
CA ASP A 157 -33.98 -24.83 -23.77
C ASP A 157 -33.77 -26.27 -24.25
N ASP A 158 -32.54 -26.76 -24.28
CA ASP A 158 -32.23 -28.15 -24.59
C ASP A 158 -32.76 -29.09 -23.48
N ILE A 159 -32.58 -28.74 -22.21
CA ILE A 159 -33.15 -29.50 -21.08
C ILE A 159 -34.67 -29.53 -21.16
N LYS A 160 -35.32 -28.38 -21.43
CA LYS A 160 -36.78 -28.32 -21.61
C LYS A 160 -37.22 -29.20 -22.78
N ARG A 161 -36.50 -29.18 -23.90
CA ARG A 161 -36.81 -29.99 -25.08
C ARG A 161 -36.72 -31.48 -24.75
N GLU A 162 -35.68 -31.92 -24.04
CA GLU A 162 -35.55 -33.32 -23.63
C GLU A 162 -36.62 -33.70 -22.59
N ALA A 163 -36.90 -32.85 -21.61
CA ALA A 163 -37.96 -33.08 -20.62
C ALA A 163 -39.35 -33.20 -21.27
N VAL A 164 -39.67 -32.35 -22.25
CA VAL A 164 -40.90 -32.45 -23.03
C VAL A 164 -40.91 -33.74 -23.86
N LYS A 165 -39.78 -34.12 -24.45
CA LYS A 165 -39.65 -35.38 -25.20
C LYS A 165 -39.82 -36.60 -24.30
N GLU A 166 -39.31 -36.60 -23.07
CA GLU A 166 -39.55 -37.64 -22.09
C GLU A 166 -41.01 -37.67 -21.61
N ALA A 167 -41.59 -36.51 -21.30
CA ALA A 167 -43.00 -36.40 -20.91
C ALA A 167 -43.95 -36.87 -22.03
N THR A 168 -43.65 -36.53 -23.28
CA THR A 168 -44.45 -36.96 -24.46
C THR A 168 -44.21 -38.42 -24.84
N ARG A 169 -43.02 -38.98 -24.56
CA ARG A 169 -42.78 -40.43 -24.61
C ARG A 169 -43.61 -41.17 -23.57
N GLN A 170 -43.78 -40.58 -22.39
CA GLN A 170 -44.61 -41.14 -21.33
C GLN A 170 -46.12 -40.94 -21.59
N SER A 171 -46.48 -39.90 -22.35
CA SER A 171 -47.83 -39.66 -22.86
C SER A 171 -47.98 -40.10 -24.32
N VAL A 172 -47.72 -41.37 -24.63
CA VAL A 172 -48.47 -41.98 -25.73
C VAL A 172 -49.91 -42.05 -25.21
N PRO A 173 -50.90 -41.33 -25.79
CA PRO A 173 -52.28 -41.58 -25.44
C PRO A 173 -52.49 -43.05 -25.78
N GLY A 174 -52.84 -43.86 -24.77
CA GLY A 174 -53.08 -45.29 -24.97
C GLY A 174 -53.89 -45.46 -26.24
N ALA A 175 -53.30 -46.11 -27.23
CA ALA A 175 -54.00 -46.43 -28.45
C ALA A 175 -55.25 -47.24 -28.06
N GLY A 176 -56.42 -46.61 -28.18
CA GLY A 176 -57.70 -47.30 -28.21
C GLY A 176 -58.31 -47.74 -26.87
N ALA A 177 -58.57 -46.81 -25.95
CA ALA A 177 -59.67 -46.99 -25.00
C ALA A 177 -60.56 -45.74 -24.99
N THR A 178 -61.24 -45.51 -26.12
CA THR A 178 -62.50 -44.76 -26.11
C THR A 178 -63.42 -45.45 -25.11
N VAL A 179 -63.60 -44.85 -23.93
CA VAL A 179 -64.68 -45.17 -23.01
C VAL A 179 -65.98 -44.71 -23.69
N PHE A 180 -66.47 -45.52 -24.62
CA PHE A 180 -67.80 -45.33 -25.19
C PHE A 180 -68.79 -45.84 -24.17
N ASN A 181 -69.27 -44.91 -23.34
CA ASN A 181 -70.36 -45.14 -22.41
C ASN A 181 -71.66 -45.29 -23.22
N GLY A 182 -71.88 -46.48 -23.78
CA GLY A 182 -73.03 -46.80 -24.62
C GLY A 182 -73.52 -48.21 -24.28
N GLN A 183 -74.74 -48.27 -23.79
CA GLN A 183 -75.44 -49.47 -23.34
C GLN A 183 -75.28 -50.65 -24.31
N THR A 184 -75.03 -51.81 -23.72
CA THR A 184 -75.22 -53.13 -24.30
C THR A 184 -76.59 -53.24 -24.98
N ALA A 185 -76.61 -53.43 -26.31
CA ALA A 185 -77.70 -54.08 -26.99
C ALA A 185 -77.21 -54.72 -28.30
N SER A 186 -77.42 -56.03 -28.40
CA SER A 186 -77.18 -56.93 -29.54
C SER A 186 -75.73 -57.25 -29.90
N GLY A 187 -75.38 -58.51 -29.60
CA GLY A 187 -74.08 -59.11 -29.81
C GLY A 187 -73.71 -59.28 -31.27
N LYS A 188 -72.52 -58.78 -31.59
CA LYS A 188 -71.49 -59.35 -32.47
C LYS A 188 -70.25 -58.50 -32.27
N SER A 189 -69.10 -59.13 -32.08
CA SER A 189 -67.85 -58.40 -31.82
C SER A 189 -67.33 -57.75 -33.12
N PHE A 190 -66.59 -56.63 -33.03
CA PHE A 190 -66.06 -55.92 -34.20
C PHE A 190 -65.19 -56.82 -35.12
N VAL A 191 -64.49 -57.78 -34.53
CA VAL A 191 -63.70 -58.80 -35.24
C VAL A 191 -64.59 -59.72 -36.08
N GLU A 192 -65.79 -60.02 -35.59
CA GLU A 192 -66.76 -60.90 -36.25
C GLU A 192 -67.43 -60.20 -37.45
N LEU A 193 -67.73 -58.91 -37.32
CA LEU A 193 -68.28 -58.09 -38.41
C LEU A 193 -67.28 -57.90 -39.57
N GLY A 194 -65.98 -57.81 -39.24
CA GLY A 194 -64.91 -57.72 -40.24
C GLY A 194 -64.73 -59.01 -41.04
N ASN A 195 -64.98 -60.17 -40.43
CA ASN A 195 -64.94 -61.46 -41.10
C ASN A 195 -66.19 -61.73 -41.94
N GLU A 196 -67.38 -61.28 -41.49
CA GLU A 196 -68.62 -61.41 -42.29
C GLU A 196 -68.59 -60.55 -43.56
N ASN A 197 -67.97 -59.37 -43.54
CA ASN A 197 -67.94 -58.44 -44.68
C ASN A 197 -66.64 -58.50 -45.51
N ARG A 198 -65.85 -59.56 -45.39
CA ARG A 198 -64.60 -59.72 -46.16
C ARG A 198 -64.90 -60.12 -47.61
N ILE A 199 -64.80 -59.16 -48.55
CA ILE A 199 -65.09 -59.34 -49.99
C ILE A 199 -64.03 -60.17 -50.72
N ILE A 200 -62.89 -60.46 -50.09
CA ILE A 200 -61.78 -61.20 -50.72
C ILE A 200 -61.44 -62.41 -49.85
N LYS A 201 -61.70 -63.62 -50.34
CA LYS A 201 -61.36 -64.87 -49.64
C LYS A 201 -59.96 -65.31 -49.99
#